data_AF-A0A191MXG2-F1
#
_entry.id   AF-A0A191MXG2-F1
#
_cell.length_a   1.000
_cell.length_b   1.000
_cell.length_c   1.000
_cell.angle_alpha   90.00
_cell.angle_beta   90.00
_cell.angle_gamma   90.00
#
_symmetry.space_group_name_H-M   'P 1'
#
loop_
_entity.id
_entity.type
_entity.pdbx_description
1 polymer ?
#
loop_
_entity_poly.entity_id
_entity_poly.type
_entity_poly.pdbx_seq_one_letter_code
_entity_poly.pdbx_strand_id
1 'polypeptide(L)'
;FNSPYLEAQALLLPVNTKLCNKQYSTLPAYKELLATGSGGFAEKLSLISSKNDGLFKLNPWFVTGFVDAEGCFTISIIKDPRYKAGFRVEAIFSIALHKKDFAILELIQGFFGGVGKIKYETKRDVVSYVIRSKNQLAKVLLPHFDLFPLISQKQGDYLLFKQAFELISNNTHLTLEGLTEIVAIKAKINLGLPDKLKVAFPILPSVCRQFIADPEIPNPYWIAGFTSGEGSFYVKVSESSFTKSGSQVQLFFYITQHIRDKQLLVKLISFFDAGRYHVMEGKGWASYECSKFSDIILKIIPFFREYSVVGVKHSDFIDWCKIAKLVEAKSHLTTEGLAEIHEIKKGMNKLRVSTI
;
A
#
# COMPACT_ATOMS: atom_id res chain seq x y z
N PHE A 1 50.00 -28.76 -14.56
CA PHE A 1 49.00 -27.81 -14.04
C PHE A 1 49.55 -26.41 -14.25
N ASN A 2 48.99 -25.67 -15.21
CA ASN A 2 49.08 -24.21 -15.42
C ASN A 2 48.86 -23.91 -16.91
N SER A 3 47.77 -23.20 -17.22
CA SER A 3 47.54 -22.52 -18.50
C SER A 3 47.61 -21.00 -18.21
N PRO A 4 48.42 -20.22 -18.96
CA PRO A 4 48.63 -18.79 -18.75
C PRO A 4 47.95 -17.88 -19.80
N TYR A 5 48.01 -16.56 -19.53
CA TYR A 5 47.60 -15.34 -20.29
C TYR A 5 46.26 -14.71 -19.86
N LEU A 6 46.23 -13.67 -19.00
CA LEU A 6 46.60 -12.22 -19.15
C LEU A 6 45.53 -11.47 -19.98
N GLU A 7 44.99 -10.28 -19.68
CA GLU A 7 45.22 -9.16 -18.75
C GLU A 7 43.90 -8.33 -18.77
N ALA A 8 43.41 -7.70 -17.70
CA ALA A 8 43.79 -6.33 -17.34
C ALA A 8 43.39 -5.98 -15.90
N GLN A 9 44.25 -5.18 -15.28
CA GLN A 9 44.31 -4.83 -13.87
C GLN A 9 43.78 -3.40 -13.63
N ALA A 10 43.36 -3.15 -12.39
CA ALA A 10 43.34 -1.87 -11.68
C ALA A 10 42.23 -0.84 -11.96
N LEU A 11 41.30 -0.70 -11.00
CA LEU A 11 41.20 0.51 -10.15
C LEU A 11 40.21 0.28 -9.00
N LEU A 12 40.77 -0.09 -7.84
CA LEU A 12 40.14 0.05 -6.52
C LEU A 12 40.29 1.50 -6.07
N LEU A 13 39.19 2.19 -5.79
CA LEU A 13 39.12 3.41 -4.97
C LEU A 13 37.73 3.49 -4.28
N PRO A 14 37.60 4.19 -3.14
CA PRO A 14 37.38 3.55 -1.85
C PRO A 14 35.95 3.63 -1.31
N VAL A 15 35.67 2.72 -0.37
CA VAL A 15 34.68 2.90 0.70
C VAL A 15 35.00 4.19 1.44
N ASN A 16 34.10 5.18 1.35
CA ASN A 16 34.16 6.37 2.19
C ASN A 16 32.81 6.57 2.88
N THR A 17 32.80 6.22 4.15
CA THR A 17 31.82 6.59 5.17
C THR A 17 31.75 8.12 5.29
N LYS A 18 30.60 8.72 4.94
CA LYS A 18 30.14 10.00 5.50
C LYS A 18 28.65 10.19 5.22
N LEU A 19 27.85 9.94 6.25
CA LEU A 19 26.50 10.48 6.40
C LEU A 19 26.61 12.02 6.48
N CYS A 20 25.97 12.75 5.56
CA CYS A 20 25.40 14.07 5.85
C CYS A 20 24.51 14.55 4.70
N ASN A 21 23.28 14.91 5.06
CA ASN A 21 22.43 15.92 4.40
C ASN A 21 22.25 15.81 2.88
N LYS A 22 21.35 14.94 2.42
CA LYS A 22 20.61 15.23 1.19
C LYS A 22 19.37 16.03 1.56
N GLN A 23 19.44 17.34 1.30
CA GLN A 23 18.26 18.18 1.11
C GLN A 23 17.43 17.57 -0.01
N TYR A 24 16.22 17.09 0.31
CA TYR A 24 15.23 16.77 -0.70
C TYR A 24 14.61 18.09 -1.17
N SER A 25 15.27 18.76 -2.12
CA SER A 25 14.72 19.92 -2.80
C SER A 25 13.59 19.48 -3.76
N THR A 26 12.39 19.56 -3.23
CA THR A 26 11.12 19.96 -3.88
C THR A 26 11.17 20.20 -5.38
N LEU A 27 10.33 19.50 -6.17
CA LEU A 27 9.60 19.90 -7.39
C LEU A 27 10.23 19.98 -8.82
N PRO A 28 11.45 20.51 -9.14
CA PRO A 28 11.93 20.62 -10.52
C PRO A 28 12.19 19.29 -11.24
N ALA A 29 12.74 18.29 -10.56
CA ALA A 29 13.04 16.98 -11.19
C ALA A 29 11.76 16.26 -11.67
N TYR A 30 10.61 16.56 -11.06
CA TYR A 30 9.30 16.02 -11.45
C TYR A 30 8.78 16.63 -12.77
N LYS A 31 9.12 17.90 -13.07
CA LYS A 31 8.77 18.52 -14.36
C LYS A 31 9.65 17.99 -15.50
N GLU A 32 10.92 17.71 -15.25
CA GLU A 32 11.83 17.11 -16.24
C GLU A 32 11.49 15.65 -16.56
N LEU A 33 11.06 14.87 -15.56
CA LEU A 33 10.64 13.47 -15.80
C LEU A 33 9.33 13.38 -16.61
N LEU A 34 8.42 14.35 -16.44
CA LEU A 34 7.21 14.48 -17.26
C LEU A 34 7.48 14.98 -18.69
N ALA A 35 8.62 15.64 -18.92
CA ALA A 35 9.00 16.18 -20.23
C ALA A 35 9.70 15.14 -21.14
N THR A 36 10.21 14.04 -20.57
CA THR A 36 11.11 13.10 -21.27
C THR A 36 10.51 11.70 -21.52
N GLY A 37 9.32 11.40 -20.96
CA GLY A 37 8.61 10.13 -21.15
C GLY A 37 7.50 10.22 -22.20
N SER A 38 7.67 9.50 -23.31
CA SER A 38 6.69 9.16 -24.38
C SER A 38 5.35 9.92 -24.36
N GLY A 39 5.23 10.84 -25.33
CA GLY A 39 4.14 11.80 -25.48
C GLY A 39 2.72 11.24 -25.45
N GLY A 40 1.84 12.03 -24.82
CA GLY A 40 0.37 11.87 -24.85
C GLY A 40 -0.28 11.56 -23.49
N PHE A 41 0.39 10.82 -22.59
CA PHE A 41 -0.20 10.46 -21.29
C PHE A 41 0.10 11.48 -20.18
N ALA A 42 1.35 11.96 -20.10
CA ALA A 42 1.76 13.01 -19.16
C ALA A 42 1.02 14.33 -19.42
N GLU A 43 0.85 14.72 -20.69
CA GLU A 43 0.03 15.87 -21.09
C GLU A 43 -1.46 15.68 -20.79
N LYS A 44 -1.99 14.45 -20.90
CA LYS A 44 -3.38 14.19 -20.50
C LYS A 44 -3.59 14.30 -18.99
N LEU A 45 -2.63 13.84 -18.19
CA LEU A 45 -2.65 14.02 -16.73
C LEU A 45 -2.53 15.48 -16.33
N SER A 46 -1.72 16.29 -17.03
CA SER A 46 -1.63 17.73 -16.79
C SER A 46 -2.88 18.50 -17.24
N LEU A 47 -3.50 18.12 -18.36
CA LEU A 47 -4.77 18.70 -18.84
C LEU A 47 -5.96 18.34 -17.96
N ILE A 48 -6.06 17.10 -17.45
CA ILE A 48 -7.07 16.70 -16.46
C ILE A 48 -6.86 17.46 -15.13
N SER A 49 -5.62 17.80 -14.79
CA SER A 49 -5.26 18.55 -13.59
C SER A 49 -5.64 20.04 -13.63
N SER A 50 -5.97 20.62 -14.78
CA SER A 50 -6.19 22.07 -14.95
C SER A 50 -7.62 22.54 -14.66
N LYS A 51 -8.53 21.65 -14.23
CA LYS A 51 -9.96 21.97 -14.07
C LYS A 51 -10.53 21.77 -12.66
N ASN A 52 -9.72 21.68 -11.61
CA ASN A 52 -10.25 21.56 -10.24
C ASN A 52 -9.27 22.10 -9.18
N ASP A 53 -9.12 23.42 -9.12
CA ASP A 53 -8.15 24.13 -8.26
C ASP A 53 -8.56 24.24 -6.78
N GLY A 54 -9.17 23.20 -6.21
CA GLY A 54 -9.54 23.18 -4.79
C GLY A 54 -9.56 21.80 -4.11
N LEU A 55 -9.24 20.71 -4.83
CA LEU A 55 -9.34 19.35 -4.31
C LEU A 55 -7.96 18.82 -3.94
N PHE A 56 -7.79 18.33 -2.70
CA PHE A 56 -6.59 17.65 -2.22
C PHE A 56 -6.07 16.65 -3.27
N LYS A 57 -4.98 17.01 -3.94
CA LYS A 57 -4.39 16.17 -4.99
C LYS A 57 -3.54 15.10 -4.33
N LEU A 58 -4.02 13.85 -4.34
CA LEU A 58 -3.23 12.72 -3.85
C LEU A 58 -1.94 12.59 -4.65
N ASN A 59 -0.82 12.36 -3.95
CA ASN A 59 0.45 12.06 -4.58
C ASN A 59 0.37 10.66 -5.25
N PRO A 60 0.92 10.45 -6.46
CA PRO A 60 0.90 9.13 -7.10
C PRO A 60 1.52 8.03 -6.23
N TRP A 61 2.64 8.30 -5.54
CA TRP A 61 3.24 7.34 -4.63
C TRP A 61 2.37 7.04 -3.41
N PHE A 62 1.58 8.01 -2.94
CA PHE A 62 0.57 7.75 -1.91
C PHE A 62 -0.46 6.73 -2.40
N VAL A 63 -0.97 6.91 -3.62
CA VAL A 63 -1.95 5.98 -4.19
C VAL A 63 -1.35 4.60 -4.39
N THR A 64 -0.10 4.50 -4.88
CA THR A 64 0.63 3.24 -4.97
C THR A 64 0.77 2.57 -3.61
N GLY A 65 1.23 3.28 -2.58
CA GLY A 65 1.37 2.74 -1.23
C GLY A 65 0.04 2.29 -0.64
N PHE A 66 -1.03 3.06 -0.82
CA PHE A 66 -2.36 2.67 -0.36
C PHE A 66 -2.88 1.44 -1.10
N VAL A 67 -2.56 1.27 -2.38
CA VAL A 67 -2.91 0.07 -3.15
C VAL A 67 -2.07 -1.13 -2.76
N ASP A 68 -0.79 -0.95 -2.38
CA ASP A 68 0.03 -2.00 -1.78
C ASP A 68 -0.59 -2.55 -0.47
N ALA A 69 -1.28 -1.69 0.28
CA ALA A 69 -2.06 -2.09 1.45
C ALA A 69 -3.41 -2.75 1.03
N GLU A 70 -4.32 -1.95 0.46
CA GLU A 70 -5.75 -2.29 0.40
C GLU A 70 -6.24 -2.71 -1.00
N GLY A 71 -5.39 -2.60 -2.02
CA GLY A 71 -5.75 -2.89 -3.40
C GLY A 71 -5.78 -4.38 -3.71
N CYS A 72 -6.57 -4.74 -4.73
CA CYS A 72 -6.68 -6.10 -5.23
C CYS A 72 -6.81 -6.11 -6.75
N PHE A 73 -5.97 -6.93 -7.40
CA PHE A 73 -6.04 -7.22 -8.83
C PHE A 73 -6.63 -8.61 -9.02
N THR A 74 -7.73 -8.72 -9.75
CA THR A 74 -8.51 -9.95 -9.88
C THR A 74 -8.74 -10.31 -11.34
N ILE A 75 -8.49 -11.58 -11.67
CA ILE A 75 -9.01 -12.22 -12.88
C ILE A 75 -10.21 -13.08 -12.48
N SER A 76 -11.39 -12.68 -12.93
CA SER A 76 -12.66 -13.38 -12.73
C SER A 76 -12.92 -14.30 -13.92
N ILE A 77 -13.21 -15.57 -13.66
CA ILE A 77 -13.55 -16.58 -14.67
C ILE A 77 -14.82 -17.28 -14.18
N ILE A 78 -15.93 -17.05 -14.87
CA ILE A 78 -17.26 -17.50 -14.46
C ILE A 78 -17.84 -18.33 -15.59
N LYS A 79 -18.32 -19.54 -15.28
CA LYS A 79 -19.00 -20.39 -16.28
C LYS A 79 -20.23 -19.66 -16.80
N ASP A 80 -20.31 -19.52 -18.12
CA ASP A 80 -21.41 -18.81 -18.79
C ASP A 80 -21.62 -19.45 -20.17
N PRO A 81 -22.72 -20.20 -20.37
CA PRO A 81 -22.96 -20.95 -21.61
C PRO A 81 -23.20 -20.03 -22.83
N ARG A 82 -23.39 -18.73 -22.62
CA ARG A 82 -23.54 -17.75 -23.72
C ARG A 82 -22.21 -17.46 -24.43
N TYR A 83 -21.08 -17.81 -23.81
CA TYR A 83 -19.74 -17.59 -24.38
C TYR A 83 -19.26 -18.86 -25.09
N LYS A 84 -18.62 -18.70 -26.25
CA LYS A 84 -18.14 -19.82 -27.08
C LYS A 84 -17.20 -20.77 -26.32
N ALA A 85 -16.30 -20.21 -25.51
CA ALA A 85 -15.39 -20.98 -24.65
C ALA A 85 -16.07 -21.52 -23.37
N GLY A 86 -17.36 -21.25 -23.14
CA GLY A 86 -18.13 -21.68 -21.96
C GLY A 86 -17.90 -20.85 -20.69
N PHE A 87 -17.05 -19.81 -20.77
CA PHE A 87 -16.69 -18.96 -19.64
C PHE A 87 -16.67 -17.49 -20.02
N ARG A 88 -17.13 -16.64 -19.10
CA ARG A 88 -16.94 -15.20 -19.10
C ARG A 88 -15.69 -14.86 -18.30
N VAL A 89 -14.79 -14.08 -18.89
CA VAL A 89 -13.52 -13.66 -18.29
C VAL A 89 -13.51 -12.14 -18.11
N GLU A 90 -13.14 -11.66 -16.92
CA GLU A 90 -13.03 -10.22 -16.63
C GLU A 90 -11.78 -9.93 -15.79
N ALA A 91 -11.07 -8.87 -16.16
CA ALA A 91 -10.06 -8.23 -15.33
C ALA A 91 -10.72 -7.15 -14.45
N ILE A 92 -10.47 -7.18 -13.15
CA ILE A 92 -11.09 -6.29 -12.16
C ILE A 92 -10.02 -5.77 -11.21
N PHE A 93 -9.95 -4.46 -11.04
CA PHE A 93 -9.24 -3.83 -9.92
C PHE A 93 -10.24 -3.36 -8.88
N SER A 94 -9.93 -3.56 -7.61
CA SER A 94 -10.79 -3.09 -6.52
C SER A 94 -10.02 -2.73 -5.25
N ILE A 95 -10.58 -1.79 -4.50
CA ILE A 95 -10.23 -1.48 -3.11
C ILE A 95 -11.51 -1.63 -2.30
N ALA A 96 -11.51 -2.40 -1.21
CA ALA A 96 -12.68 -2.63 -0.37
C ALA A 96 -12.35 -2.25 1.08
N LEU A 97 -13.08 -1.28 1.63
CA LEU A 97 -12.83 -0.72 2.96
C LEU A 97 -14.11 -0.75 3.80
N HIS A 98 -13.97 -0.47 5.09
CA HIS A 98 -15.13 -0.17 5.94
C HIS A 98 -15.82 1.11 5.47
N LYS A 99 -17.15 1.21 5.62
CA LYS A 99 -17.95 2.37 5.15
C LYS A 99 -17.48 3.73 5.66
N LYS A 100 -16.83 3.75 6.82
CA LYS A 100 -16.26 4.97 7.43
C LYS A 100 -15.14 5.59 6.60
N ASP A 101 -14.49 4.79 5.76
CA ASP A 101 -13.39 5.20 4.89
C ASP A 101 -13.89 5.46 3.46
N PHE A 102 -15.17 5.82 3.30
CA PHE A 102 -15.74 6.20 2.00
C PHE A 102 -15.00 7.38 1.36
N ALA A 103 -14.69 8.42 2.14
CA ALA A 103 -14.06 9.65 1.64
C ALA A 103 -12.70 9.38 0.96
N ILE A 104 -11.89 8.45 1.46
CA ILE A 104 -10.61 8.12 0.81
C ILE A 104 -10.82 7.40 -0.53
N LEU A 105 -11.90 6.63 -0.68
CA LEU A 105 -12.26 6.05 -1.98
C LEU A 105 -12.68 7.12 -2.99
N GLU A 106 -13.40 8.17 -2.56
CA GLU A 106 -13.71 9.31 -3.42
C GLU A 106 -12.46 10.07 -3.87
N LEU A 107 -11.50 10.28 -2.96
CA LEU A 107 -10.21 10.89 -3.30
C LEU A 107 -9.43 10.04 -4.31
N ILE A 108 -9.37 8.72 -4.12
CA ILE A 108 -8.69 7.81 -5.05
C ILE A 108 -9.42 7.75 -6.39
N GLN A 109 -10.75 7.74 -6.39
CA GLN A 109 -11.53 7.81 -7.64
C GLN A 109 -11.26 9.12 -8.38
N GLY A 110 -11.25 10.25 -7.68
CA GLY A 110 -10.90 11.56 -8.22
C GLY A 110 -9.48 11.60 -8.78
N PHE A 111 -8.51 10.99 -8.08
CA PHE A 111 -7.12 10.86 -8.55
C PHE A 111 -7.04 10.12 -9.89
N PHE A 112 -7.79 9.04 -10.07
CA PHE A 112 -7.87 8.33 -11.34
C PHE A 112 -8.80 9.00 -12.37
N GLY A 113 -9.14 10.28 -12.21
CA GLY A 113 -9.94 11.05 -13.16
C GLY A 113 -11.41 10.62 -13.20
N GLY A 114 -11.96 10.11 -12.09
CA GLY A 114 -13.37 9.72 -11.98
C GLY A 114 -13.71 8.35 -12.58
N VAL A 115 -12.72 7.55 -12.99
CA VAL A 115 -12.96 6.20 -13.54
C VAL A 115 -13.50 5.23 -12.49
N GLY A 116 -13.97 4.07 -12.91
CA GLY A 116 -14.54 3.08 -12.00
C GLY A 116 -15.85 3.52 -11.35
N LYS A 117 -16.26 2.78 -10.31
CA LYS A 117 -17.46 3.06 -9.51
C LYS A 117 -17.21 2.73 -8.06
N ILE A 118 -17.73 3.54 -7.15
CA ILE A 118 -17.82 3.21 -5.73
C ILE A 118 -19.18 2.54 -5.48
N LYS A 119 -19.18 1.41 -4.76
CA LYS A 119 -20.36 0.60 -4.47
C LYS A 119 -20.45 0.33 -2.97
N TYR A 120 -21.62 0.60 -2.40
CA TYR A 120 -21.94 0.18 -1.04
C TYR A 120 -22.48 -1.25 -1.06
N GLU A 121 -21.93 -2.12 -0.21
CA GLU A 121 -22.49 -3.44 0.02
C GLU A 121 -23.46 -3.36 1.21
N THR A 122 -24.75 -3.10 0.98
CA THR A 122 -25.71 -2.76 2.06
C THR A 122 -25.84 -3.78 3.20
N LYS A 123 -25.42 -5.03 2.99
CA LYS A 123 -25.48 -6.10 4.00
C LYS A 123 -24.25 -6.19 4.91
N ARG A 124 -23.19 -5.45 4.57
CA ARG A 124 -21.93 -5.42 5.32
C ARG A 124 -21.52 -3.96 5.46
N ASP A 125 -20.83 -3.57 6.52
CA ASP A 125 -20.33 -2.19 6.64
C ASP A 125 -19.13 -1.95 5.71
N VAL A 126 -19.24 -2.32 4.44
CA VAL A 126 -18.19 -2.34 3.43
C VAL A 126 -18.59 -1.47 2.25
N VAL A 127 -17.62 -0.71 1.76
CA VAL A 127 -17.70 0.08 0.54
C VAL A 127 -16.51 -0.27 -0.35
N SER A 128 -16.76 -0.44 -1.65
CA SER A 128 -15.72 -0.84 -2.61
C SER A 128 -15.62 0.12 -3.79
N TYR A 129 -14.41 0.58 -4.07
CA TYR A 129 -14.06 1.20 -5.34
C TYR A 129 -13.67 0.11 -6.33
N VAL A 130 -14.25 0.10 -7.54
CA VAL A 130 -14.02 -0.95 -8.52
C VAL A 130 -13.90 -0.42 -9.94
N ILE A 131 -12.87 -0.86 -10.67
CA ILE A 131 -12.68 -0.62 -12.11
C ILE A 131 -12.77 -1.96 -12.85
N ARG A 132 -13.74 -2.05 -13.77
CA ARG A 132 -13.95 -3.24 -14.64
C ARG A 132 -13.82 -2.93 -16.13
N SER A 133 -13.95 -1.67 -16.52
CA SER A 133 -13.96 -1.28 -17.93
C SER A 133 -12.57 -1.51 -18.52
N LYS A 134 -12.49 -2.34 -19.57
CA LYS A 134 -11.25 -2.59 -20.33
C LYS A 134 -10.57 -1.28 -20.73
N ASN A 135 -11.34 -0.30 -21.21
CA ASN A 135 -10.80 0.99 -21.61
C ASN A 135 -10.22 1.79 -20.43
N GLN A 136 -10.89 1.78 -19.26
CA GLN A 136 -10.39 2.49 -18.08
C GLN A 136 -9.15 1.80 -17.48
N LEU A 137 -9.12 0.46 -17.46
CA LEU A 137 -7.96 -0.30 -17.05
C LEU A 137 -6.75 0.02 -17.94
N ALA A 138 -6.91 -0.10 -19.26
CA ALA A 138 -5.83 0.14 -20.22
C ALA A 138 -5.31 1.58 -20.24
N LYS A 139 -6.21 2.58 -20.15
CA LYS A 139 -5.84 3.98 -20.35
C LYS A 139 -5.47 4.71 -19.08
N VAL A 140 -5.81 4.18 -17.89
CA VAL A 140 -5.65 4.91 -16.62
C VAL A 140 -4.95 4.05 -15.57
N LEU A 141 -5.47 2.86 -15.28
CA LEU A 141 -4.94 2.04 -14.19
C LEU A 141 -3.56 1.46 -14.49
N LEU A 142 -3.41 0.75 -15.62
CA LEU A 142 -2.15 0.09 -15.97
C LEU A 142 -1.00 1.10 -16.15
N PRO A 143 -1.19 2.23 -16.88
CA PRO A 143 -0.12 3.23 -17.01
C PRO A 143 0.35 3.81 -15.67
N HIS A 144 -0.53 3.90 -14.66
CA HIS A 144 -0.13 4.36 -13.33
C HIS A 144 0.81 3.37 -12.66
N PHE A 145 0.47 2.08 -12.60
CA PHE A 145 1.32 1.08 -11.93
C PHE A 145 2.54 0.64 -12.76
N ASP A 146 2.57 0.95 -14.05
CA ASP A 146 3.79 0.86 -14.85
C ASP A 146 4.80 1.95 -14.48
N LEU A 147 4.32 3.18 -14.21
CA LEU A 147 5.17 4.32 -13.84
C LEU A 147 5.48 4.38 -12.34
N PHE A 148 4.58 3.87 -11.50
CA PHE A 148 4.69 3.82 -10.04
C PHE A 148 4.47 2.38 -9.55
N PRO A 149 5.47 1.49 -9.72
CA PRO A 149 5.35 0.08 -9.38
C PRO A 149 5.06 -0.16 -7.90
N LEU A 150 4.30 -1.22 -7.61
CA LEU A 150 4.09 -1.71 -6.26
C LEU A 150 5.37 -2.38 -5.74
N ILE A 151 5.56 -2.40 -4.43
CA ILE A 151 6.77 -2.96 -3.81
C ILE A 151 6.50 -4.12 -2.85
N SER A 152 5.24 -4.43 -2.53
CA SER A 152 4.90 -5.68 -1.84
C SER A 152 4.83 -6.86 -2.81
N GLN A 153 4.59 -8.07 -2.30
CA GLN A 153 4.29 -9.25 -3.13
C GLN A 153 3.07 -9.08 -4.04
N LYS A 154 2.25 -8.03 -3.83
CA LYS A 154 1.15 -7.65 -4.71
C LYS A 154 1.62 -7.18 -6.09
N GLN A 155 2.87 -6.73 -6.23
CA GLN A 155 3.46 -6.46 -7.54
C GLN A 155 3.43 -7.70 -8.44
N GLY A 156 3.67 -8.89 -7.88
CA GLY A 156 3.53 -10.14 -8.62
C GLY A 156 2.10 -10.39 -9.12
N ASP A 157 1.08 -10.03 -8.32
CA ASP A 157 -0.32 -10.12 -8.74
C ASP A 157 -0.64 -9.09 -9.84
N TYR A 158 -0.12 -7.86 -9.74
CA TYR A 158 -0.28 -6.82 -10.75
C TYR A 158 0.31 -7.23 -12.11
N LEU A 159 1.52 -7.78 -12.13
CA LEU A 159 2.17 -8.20 -13.37
C LEU A 159 1.42 -9.34 -14.07
N LEU A 160 0.99 -10.34 -13.30
CA LEU A 160 0.14 -11.42 -13.82
C LEU A 160 -1.23 -10.89 -14.28
N PHE A 161 -1.81 -9.94 -13.55
CA PHE A 161 -3.04 -9.28 -13.95
C PHE A 161 -2.89 -8.54 -15.28
N LYS A 162 -1.79 -7.82 -15.49
CA LYS A 162 -1.47 -7.13 -16.74
C LYS A 162 -1.32 -8.13 -17.91
N GLN A 163 -0.60 -9.23 -17.71
CA GLN A 163 -0.47 -10.30 -18.72
C GLN A 163 -1.84 -10.88 -19.12
N ALA A 164 -2.67 -11.25 -18.13
CA ALA A 164 -4.02 -11.74 -18.42
C ALA A 164 -4.90 -10.66 -19.09
N PHE A 165 -4.74 -9.40 -18.72
CA PHE A 165 -5.46 -8.28 -19.33
C PHE A 165 -5.11 -8.10 -20.81
N GLU A 166 -3.85 -8.32 -21.21
CA GLU A 166 -3.42 -8.27 -22.61
C GLU A 166 -4.11 -9.35 -23.45
N LEU A 167 -4.17 -10.59 -22.94
CA LEU A 167 -4.92 -11.70 -23.56
C LEU A 167 -6.42 -11.38 -23.67
N ILE A 168 -7.02 -10.84 -22.61
CA ILE A 168 -8.41 -10.38 -22.63
C ILE A 168 -8.59 -9.28 -23.68
N SER A 169 -7.65 -8.34 -23.76
CA SER A 169 -7.73 -7.19 -24.65
C SER A 169 -7.59 -7.56 -26.13
N ASN A 170 -6.82 -8.60 -26.42
CA ASN A 170 -6.63 -9.15 -27.75
C ASN A 170 -7.70 -10.18 -28.13
N ASN A 171 -8.73 -10.37 -27.29
CA ASN A 171 -9.79 -11.35 -27.48
C ASN A 171 -9.33 -12.81 -27.55
N THR A 172 -8.11 -13.14 -27.10
CA THR A 172 -7.59 -14.52 -27.14
C THR A 172 -8.37 -15.44 -26.20
N HIS A 173 -8.92 -14.89 -25.11
CA HIS A 173 -9.81 -15.57 -24.16
C HIS A 173 -11.09 -16.18 -24.79
N LEU A 174 -11.40 -15.88 -26.05
CA LEU A 174 -12.53 -16.45 -26.77
C LEU A 174 -12.26 -17.86 -27.31
N THR A 175 -11.00 -18.31 -27.33
CA THR A 175 -10.61 -19.69 -27.69
C THR A 175 -10.31 -20.51 -26.42
N LEU A 176 -10.39 -21.84 -26.53
CA LEU A 176 -10.04 -22.72 -25.41
C LEU A 176 -8.57 -22.58 -25.00
N GLU A 177 -7.68 -22.41 -25.97
CA GLU A 177 -6.24 -22.21 -25.74
C GLU A 177 -5.98 -20.94 -24.95
N GLY A 178 -6.45 -19.78 -25.42
CA GLY A 178 -6.26 -18.51 -24.73
C GLY A 178 -6.97 -18.44 -23.38
N LEU A 179 -8.12 -19.11 -23.23
CA LEU A 179 -8.76 -19.28 -21.92
C LEU A 179 -7.88 -20.11 -20.98
N THR A 180 -7.29 -21.20 -21.45
CA THR A 180 -6.41 -22.07 -20.65
C THR A 180 -5.17 -21.32 -20.17
N GLU A 181 -4.58 -20.47 -21.01
CA GLU A 181 -3.49 -19.57 -20.61
C GLU A 181 -3.91 -18.62 -19.48
N ILE A 182 -5.07 -17.97 -19.60
CA ILE A 182 -5.59 -17.07 -18.56
C ILE A 182 -5.89 -17.82 -17.26
N VAL A 183 -6.40 -19.06 -17.34
CA VAL A 183 -6.61 -19.91 -16.16
C VAL A 183 -5.28 -20.23 -15.48
N ALA A 184 -4.22 -20.53 -16.25
CA ALA A 184 -2.89 -20.76 -15.71
C ALA A 184 -2.30 -19.51 -15.01
N ILE A 185 -2.50 -18.33 -15.60
CA ILE A 185 -2.13 -17.05 -14.97
C ILE A 185 -2.93 -16.84 -13.68
N LYS A 186 -4.26 -17.03 -13.71
CA LYS A 186 -5.13 -16.91 -12.54
C LYS A 186 -4.71 -17.86 -11.42
N ALA A 187 -4.20 -19.04 -11.74
CA ALA A 187 -3.71 -19.99 -10.74
C ALA A 187 -2.56 -19.45 -9.89
N LYS A 188 -1.86 -18.41 -10.37
CA LYS A 188 -0.75 -17.75 -9.68
C LYS A 188 -1.14 -16.40 -9.07
N ILE A 189 -2.37 -15.93 -9.23
CA ILE A 189 -2.87 -14.66 -8.67
C ILE A 189 -3.65 -14.92 -7.37
N ASN A 190 -3.42 -14.10 -6.35
CA ASN A 190 -4.12 -14.13 -5.05
C ASN A 190 -4.12 -15.55 -4.44
N LEU A 191 -5.31 -16.14 -4.26
CA LEU A 191 -5.52 -17.48 -3.70
C LEU A 191 -5.53 -18.59 -4.76
N GLY A 192 -5.27 -18.27 -6.03
CA GLY A 192 -5.26 -19.23 -7.13
C GLY A 192 -6.65 -19.65 -7.61
N LEU A 193 -6.77 -20.92 -8.02
CA LEU A 193 -8.00 -21.46 -8.62
C LEU A 193 -8.97 -22.03 -7.58
N PRO A 194 -10.28 -21.69 -7.66
CA PRO A 194 -11.31 -22.46 -6.98
C PRO A 194 -11.43 -23.86 -7.58
N ASP A 195 -11.91 -24.83 -6.80
CA ASP A 195 -11.92 -26.26 -7.20
C ASP A 195 -12.70 -26.51 -8.50
N LYS A 196 -13.78 -25.76 -8.74
CA LYS A 196 -14.54 -25.83 -10.00
C LYS A 196 -13.68 -25.55 -11.23
N LEU A 197 -12.70 -24.65 -11.15
CA LEU A 197 -11.77 -24.38 -12.25
C LEU A 197 -10.66 -25.42 -12.34
N LYS A 198 -10.19 -25.98 -11.22
CA LYS A 198 -9.22 -27.10 -11.25
C LYS A 198 -9.79 -28.34 -11.95
N VAL A 199 -11.07 -28.64 -11.71
CA VAL A 199 -11.76 -29.74 -12.39
C VAL A 199 -11.96 -29.46 -13.87
N ALA A 200 -12.31 -28.23 -14.24
CA ALA A 200 -12.53 -27.85 -15.64
C ALA A 200 -11.23 -27.76 -16.45
N PHE A 201 -10.10 -27.45 -15.81
CA PHE A 201 -8.79 -27.28 -16.43
C PHE A 201 -7.73 -28.08 -15.65
N PRO A 202 -7.70 -29.41 -15.79
CA PRO A 202 -6.83 -30.28 -15.01
C PRO A 202 -5.35 -30.17 -15.41
N ILE A 203 -5.07 -29.69 -16.63
CA ILE A 203 -3.72 -29.52 -17.17
C ILE A 203 -3.58 -28.05 -17.56
N LEU A 204 -2.55 -27.39 -17.01
CA LEU A 204 -2.28 -25.98 -17.24
C LEU A 204 -0.82 -25.78 -17.66
N PRO A 205 -0.53 -24.83 -18.56
CA PRO A 205 0.84 -24.43 -18.85
C PRO A 205 1.51 -23.83 -17.59
N SER A 206 2.84 -23.89 -17.57
CA SER A 206 3.62 -23.28 -16.50
C SER A 206 3.60 -21.75 -16.61
N VAL A 207 3.40 -21.07 -15.48
CA VAL A 207 3.45 -19.60 -15.38
C VAL A 207 4.36 -19.23 -14.21
N CYS A 208 5.33 -18.36 -14.49
CA CYS A 208 6.23 -17.81 -13.48
C CYS A 208 5.60 -16.62 -12.78
N ARG A 209 5.72 -16.55 -11.44
CA ARG A 209 5.34 -15.39 -10.65
C ARG A 209 6.60 -14.68 -10.16
N GLN A 210 6.70 -13.39 -10.44
CA GLN A 210 7.77 -12.57 -9.87
C GLN A 210 7.59 -12.43 -8.35
N PHE A 211 8.65 -12.73 -7.61
CA PHE A 211 8.73 -12.56 -6.16
C PHE A 211 9.57 -11.33 -5.84
N ILE A 212 9.10 -10.47 -4.94
CA ILE A 212 9.83 -9.27 -4.55
C ILE A 212 10.75 -9.63 -3.38
N ALA A 213 12.03 -9.89 -3.68
CA ALA A 213 13.00 -10.32 -2.67
C ALA A 213 13.64 -9.14 -1.91
N ASP A 214 13.89 -8.02 -2.58
CA ASP A 214 14.52 -6.85 -2.00
C ASP A 214 13.75 -5.58 -2.39
N PRO A 215 12.68 -5.23 -1.65
CA PRO A 215 11.91 -4.04 -1.95
C PRO A 215 12.69 -2.77 -1.60
N GLU A 216 12.58 -1.76 -2.45
CA GLU A 216 13.08 -0.42 -2.20
C GLU A 216 11.90 0.52 -1.97
N ILE A 217 11.99 1.39 -0.96
CA ILE A 217 10.95 2.38 -0.70
C ILE A 217 11.21 3.56 -1.66
N PRO A 218 10.34 3.78 -2.67
CA PRO A 218 10.66 4.69 -3.76
C PRO A 218 10.46 6.16 -3.37
N ASN A 219 9.62 6.42 -2.37
CA ASN A 219 9.23 7.76 -1.98
C ASN A 219 8.56 7.79 -0.59
N PRO A 220 8.79 8.83 0.23
CA PRO A 220 8.08 9.02 1.51
C PRO A 220 6.55 8.95 1.42
N TYR A 221 5.94 9.48 0.35
CA TYR A 221 4.49 9.42 0.16
C TYR A 221 3.98 7.97 0.02
N TRP A 222 4.80 7.03 -0.45
CA TRP A 222 4.45 5.61 -0.48
C TRP A 222 4.22 5.07 0.93
N ILE A 223 5.08 5.43 1.90
CA ILE A 223 4.88 5.02 3.30
C ILE A 223 3.61 5.64 3.87
N ALA A 224 3.33 6.91 3.57
CA ALA A 224 2.10 7.57 4.02
C ALA A 224 0.84 6.86 3.47
N GLY A 225 0.86 6.46 2.20
CA GLY A 225 -0.18 5.66 1.57
C GLY A 225 -0.33 4.29 2.22
N PHE A 226 0.76 3.55 2.33
CA PHE A 226 0.76 2.20 2.91
C PHE A 226 0.33 2.20 4.38
N THR A 227 0.80 3.18 5.16
CA THR A 227 0.39 3.41 6.54
C THR A 227 -1.09 3.77 6.63
N SER A 228 -1.66 4.47 5.65
CA SER A 228 -3.10 4.81 5.63
C SER A 228 -4.00 3.57 5.47
N GLY A 229 -3.49 2.44 4.97
CA GLY A 229 -4.15 1.13 5.07
C GLY A 229 -3.71 0.35 6.31
N GLU A 230 -2.45 -0.09 6.32
CA GLU A 230 -1.91 -1.10 7.26
C GLU A 230 -1.37 -0.54 8.58
N GLY A 231 -1.27 0.78 8.71
CA GLY A 231 -0.68 1.45 9.86
C GLY A 231 -1.59 1.47 11.08
N SER A 232 -1.01 1.58 12.28
CA SER A 232 -1.77 1.76 13.52
C SER A 232 -1.02 2.70 14.48
N PHE A 233 -1.73 3.74 14.92
CA PHE A 233 -1.29 4.67 15.97
C PHE A 233 -1.97 4.27 17.28
N TYR A 234 -1.24 3.54 18.12
CA TYR A 234 -1.77 2.88 19.29
C TYR A 234 -1.24 3.50 20.59
N VAL A 235 -2.13 3.58 21.58
CA VAL A 235 -1.78 3.98 22.95
C VAL A 235 -2.17 2.83 23.87
N LYS A 236 -1.20 2.30 24.61
CA LYS A 236 -1.43 1.37 25.72
C LYS A 236 -1.47 2.15 27.03
N VAL A 237 -2.49 1.90 27.83
CA VAL A 237 -2.58 2.36 29.22
C VAL A 237 -2.72 1.10 30.05
N SER A 238 -1.81 0.88 30.98
CA SER A 238 -1.80 -0.30 31.87
C SER A 238 -1.55 0.13 33.31
N GLU A 239 -2.10 -0.60 34.26
CA GLU A 239 -1.88 -0.35 35.69
C GLU A 239 -0.38 -0.39 36.03
N SER A 240 0.04 0.50 36.94
CA SER A 240 1.41 0.56 37.42
C SER A 240 1.47 1.13 38.82
N SER A 241 1.88 0.30 39.78
CA SER A 241 2.14 0.69 41.17
C SER A 241 3.35 1.60 41.33
N PHE A 242 4.19 1.75 40.29
CA PHE A 242 5.40 2.57 40.32
C PHE A 242 5.16 4.04 39.92
N THR A 243 3.93 4.39 39.52
CA THR A 243 3.57 5.75 39.05
C THR A 243 2.57 6.39 40.01
N LYS A 244 2.67 7.71 40.21
CA LYS A 244 1.73 8.46 41.07
C LYS A 244 0.30 8.42 40.54
N SER A 245 0.13 8.38 39.22
CA SER A 245 -1.16 8.22 38.55
C SER A 245 -1.71 6.80 38.59
N GLY A 246 -0.95 5.82 39.09
CA GLY A 246 -1.34 4.41 39.12
C GLY A 246 -1.35 3.72 37.75
N SER A 247 -0.87 4.39 36.69
CA SER A 247 -0.87 3.87 35.31
C SER A 247 0.39 4.22 34.53
N GLN A 248 0.83 3.28 33.71
CA GLN A 248 1.84 3.46 32.67
C GLN A 248 1.17 3.74 31.32
N VAL A 249 1.59 4.80 30.64
CA VAL A 249 1.17 5.15 29.27
C VAL A 249 2.32 4.85 28.31
N GLN A 250 2.05 4.09 27.26
CA GLN A 250 3.01 3.76 26.20
C GLN A 250 2.40 4.01 24.82
N LEU A 251 3.16 4.64 23.94
CA LEU A 251 2.77 4.87 22.55
C LEU A 251 3.46 3.85 21.64
N PHE A 252 2.71 3.35 20.66
CA PHE A 252 3.21 2.43 19.65
C PHE A 252 2.77 2.89 18.27
N PHE A 253 3.69 2.81 17.32
CA PHE A 253 3.38 2.87 15.90
C PHE A 253 3.66 1.50 15.28
N TYR A 254 2.67 0.95 14.58
CA TYR A 254 2.77 -0.33 13.89
C TYR A 254 2.48 -0.18 12.40
N ILE A 255 3.12 -1.01 11.60
CA ILE A 255 2.64 -1.42 10.27
C ILE A 255 2.63 -2.94 10.27
N THR A 256 1.46 -3.55 10.12
CA THR A 256 1.28 -5.01 10.11
C THR A 256 1.18 -5.52 8.69
N GLN A 257 1.80 -6.66 8.38
CA GLN A 257 1.69 -7.29 7.06
C GLN A 257 1.94 -8.80 7.16
N HIS A 258 1.50 -9.55 6.15
CA HIS A 258 1.79 -10.98 6.07
C HIS A 258 3.31 -11.22 5.99
N ILE A 259 3.79 -12.32 6.59
CA ILE A 259 5.24 -12.64 6.68
C ILE A 259 5.95 -12.78 5.32
N ARG A 260 5.17 -12.95 4.23
CA ARG A 260 5.68 -12.98 2.86
C ARG A 260 6.35 -11.66 2.44
N ASP A 261 6.00 -10.56 3.10
CA ASP A 261 6.54 -9.23 2.91
C ASP A 261 7.51 -8.84 4.05
N LYS A 262 8.14 -9.83 4.71
CA LYS A 262 9.12 -9.59 5.79
C LYS A 262 10.17 -8.56 5.40
N GLN A 263 10.72 -8.65 4.19
CA GLN A 263 11.79 -7.74 3.75
C GLN A 263 11.30 -6.29 3.64
N LEU A 264 10.04 -6.08 3.24
CA LEU A 264 9.43 -4.74 3.24
C LEU A 264 9.34 -4.18 4.66
N LEU A 265 8.91 -4.98 5.64
CA LEU A 265 8.85 -4.56 7.04
C LEU A 265 10.24 -4.25 7.62
N VAL A 266 11.28 -4.99 7.20
CA VAL A 266 12.68 -4.73 7.59
C VAL A 266 13.18 -3.42 6.97
N LYS A 267 12.83 -3.11 5.71
CA LYS A 267 13.21 -1.84 5.06
C LYS A 267 12.64 -0.62 5.76
N LEU A 268 11.48 -0.72 6.41
CA LEU A 268 10.94 0.35 7.25
C LEU A 268 11.84 0.68 8.45
N ILE A 269 12.53 -0.32 9.02
CA ILE A 269 13.49 -0.09 10.12
C ILE A 269 14.66 0.75 9.63
N SER A 270 15.22 0.40 8.46
CA SER A 270 16.31 1.15 7.85
C SER A 270 15.88 2.55 7.41
N PHE A 271 14.65 2.68 6.88
CA PHE A 271 14.10 3.95 6.43
C PHE A 271 13.92 4.94 7.59
N PHE A 272 13.28 4.51 8.68
CA PHE A 272 13.09 5.35 9.86
C PHE A 272 14.33 5.43 10.74
N ASP A 273 15.33 4.56 10.52
CA ASP A 273 16.44 4.33 11.44
C ASP A 273 15.93 4.06 12.88
N ALA A 274 14.79 3.38 13.00
CA ALA A 274 14.08 3.19 14.25
C ALA A 274 13.10 2.04 14.18
N GLY A 275 12.73 1.50 15.34
CA GLY A 275 11.79 0.41 15.47
C GLY A 275 12.42 -0.96 15.23
N ARG A 276 11.57 -1.99 15.15
CA ARG A 276 11.98 -3.40 15.04
C ARG A 276 10.99 -4.20 14.22
N TYR A 277 11.46 -5.32 13.68
CA TYR A 277 10.60 -6.35 13.11
C TYR A 277 10.12 -7.28 14.23
N HIS A 278 8.81 -7.55 14.27
CA HIS A 278 8.19 -8.40 15.27
C HIS A 278 7.26 -9.42 14.59
N VAL A 279 7.45 -10.71 14.87
CA VAL A 279 6.60 -11.78 14.33
C VAL A 279 5.43 -12.05 15.28
N MET A 280 4.23 -12.19 14.72
CA MET A 280 3.05 -12.64 15.46
C MET A 280 2.95 -14.16 15.34
N GLU A 281 3.55 -14.88 16.29
CA GLU A 281 3.66 -16.34 16.27
C GLU A 281 2.31 -17.04 16.01
N GLY A 282 2.35 -18.07 15.16
CA GLY A 282 1.18 -18.89 14.81
C GLY A 282 0.14 -18.23 13.89
N LYS A 283 0.32 -16.96 13.49
CA LYS A 283 -0.69 -16.22 12.71
C LYS A 283 -0.34 -15.99 11.24
N GLY A 284 0.92 -16.16 10.84
CA GLY A 284 1.39 -15.82 9.47
C GLY A 284 1.53 -14.31 9.23
N TRP A 285 1.51 -13.51 10.30
CA TRP A 285 1.64 -12.05 10.25
C TRP A 285 2.87 -11.59 11.02
N ALA A 286 3.38 -10.42 10.63
CA ALA A 286 4.44 -9.71 11.33
C ALA A 286 4.17 -8.21 11.29
N SER A 287 4.93 -7.44 12.06
CA SER A 287 4.84 -5.99 12.09
C SER A 287 6.21 -5.34 12.14
N TYR A 288 6.29 -4.18 11.50
CA TYR A 288 7.19 -3.12 11.94
C TYR A 288 6.59 -2.50 13.21
N GLU A 289 7.39 -2.34 14.27
CA GLU A 289 6.98 -1.74 15.54
C GLU A 289 7.97 -0.66 15.97
N CYS A 290 7.49 0.55 16.22
CA CYS A 290 8.23 1.61 16.91
C CYS A 290 7.51 1.99 18.21
N SER A 291 8.16 1.74 19.35
CA SER A 291 7.60 1.98 20.69
C SER A 291 8.51 2.81 21.61
N LYS A 292 9.75 3.06 21.19
CA LYS A 292 10.67 3.93 21.92
C LYS A 292 10.22 5.38 21.77
N PHE A 293 9.84 6.01 22.88
CA PHE A 293 9.21 7.34 22.87
C PHE A 293 10.08 8.42 22.18
N SER A 294 11.40 8.39 22.37
CA SER A 294 12.32 9.31 21.68
C SER A 294 12.22 9.20 20.17
N ASP A 295 12.13 7.98 19.63
CA ASP A 295 12.08 7.73 18.20
C ASP A 295 10.71 8.15 17.65
N ILE A 296 9.65 7.96 18.45
CA ILE A 296 8.31 8.45 18.12
C ILE A 296 8.31 9.97 17.94
N ILE A 297 8.86 10.72 18.90
CA ILE A 297 8.88 12.19 18.89
C ILE A 297 9.80 12.75 17.81
N LEU A 298 10.99 12.16 17.64
CA LEU A 298 12.03 12.71 16.77
C LEU A 298 11.92 12.23 15.30
N LYS A 299 11.24 11.09 15.05
CA LYS A 299 11.26 10.44 13.74
C LYS A 299 9.85 10.18 13.21
N ILE A 300 9.00 9.48 13.97
CA ILE A 300 7.68 9.05 13.48
C ILE A 300 6.70 10.22 13.35
N ILE A 301 6.54 11.04 14.40
CA ILE A 301 5.60 12.17 14.37
C ILE A 301 6.00 13.22 13.32
N PRO A 302 7.28 13.67 13.23
CA PRO A 302 7.69 14.62 12.21
C PRO A 302 7.44 14.09 10.79
N PHE A 303 7.74 12.80 10.56
CA PHE A 303 7.49 12.17 9.27
C PHE A 303 6.01 12.27 8.85
N PHE A 304 5.07 11.86 9.70
CA PHE A 304 3.65 11.88 9.35
C PHE A 304 3.01 13.27 9.45
N ARG A 305 3.69 14.27 10.02
CA ARG A 305 3.31 15.68 9.87
C ARG A 305 3.65 16.21 8.48
N GLU A 306 4.80 15.82 7.94
CA GLU A 306 5.22 16.19 6.59
C GLU A 306 4.50 15.36 5.50
N TYR A 307 4.45 14.04 5.69
CA TYR A 307 3.81 13.07 4.80
C TYR A 307 2.56 12.50 5.48
N SER A 308 1.48 13.25 5.43
CA SER A 308 0.24 12.92 6.15
C SER A 308 -0.40 11.60 5.68
N VAL A 309 -0.82 10.78 6.64
CA VAL A 309 -1.82 9.72 6.40
C VAL A 309 -3.18 10.35 6.07
N VAL A 310 -4.03 9.61 5.35
CA VAL A 310 -5.35 10.06 4.88
C VAL A 310 -6.44 9.12 5.41
N GLY A 311 -7.70 9.60 5.43
CA GLY A 311 -8.86 8.86 5.90
C GLY A 311 -9.03 8.96 7.41
N VAL A 312 -9.84 8.07 8.00
CA VAL A 312 -10.13 8.10 9.45
C VAL A 312 -8.86 7.97 10.29
N LYS A 313 -7.84 7.29 9.76
CA LYS A 313 -6.53 7.11 10.40
C LYS A 313 -5.78 8.43 10.62
N HIS A 314 -6.05 9.46 9.83
CA HIS A 314 -5.50 10.80 10.07
C HIS A 314 -5.97 11.37 11.40
N SER A 315 -7.26 11.24 11.71
CA SER A 315 -7.80 11.67 13.00
C SER A 315 -7.15 10.90 14.16
N ASP A 316 -6.91 9.60 13.98
CA ASP A 316 -6.21 8.78 14.97
C ASP A 316 -4.76 9.23 15.18
N PHE A 317 -4.04 9.59 14.11
CA PHE A 317 -2.70 10.16 14.19
C PHE A 317 -2.69 11.49 14.95
N ILE A 318 -3.66 12.37 14.70
CA ILE A 318 -3.76 13.66 15.39
C ILE A 318 -4.00 13.48 16.89
N ASP A 319 -4.93 12.60 17.26
CA ASP A 319 -5.20 12.30 18.68
C ASP A 319 -4.01 11.61 19.36
N TRP A 320 -3.33 10.72 18.64
CA TRP A 320 -2.07 10.12 19.08
C TRP A 320 -0.97 11.17 19.32
N CYS A 321 -0.85 12.17 18.46
CA CYS A 321 0.08 13.29 18.64
C CYS A 321 -0.27 14.15 19.87
N LYS A 322 -1.55 14.35 20.20
CA LYS A 322 -1.96 15.06 21.42
C LYS A 322 -1.50 14.30 22.65
N ILE A 323 -1.73 12.99 22.69
CA ILE A 323 -1.26 12.13 23.79
C ILE A 323 0.26 12.15 23.87
N ALA A 324 0.98 12.14 22.74
CA ALA A 324 2.44 12.23 22.74
C ALA A 324 2.95 13.51 23.42
N LYS A 325 2.29 14.66 23.19
CA LYS A 325 2.61 15.94 23.88
C LYS A 325 2.39 15.87 25.38
N LEU A 326 1.31 15.23 25.84
CA LEU A 326 1.05 15.01 27.27
C LEU A 326 2.10 14.09 27.91
N VAL A 327 2.61 13.12 27.15
CA VAL A 327 3.69 12.25 27.61
C VAL A 327 5.02 13.02 27.68
N GLU A 328 5.33 13.82 26.67
CA GLU A 328 6.53 14.67 26.60
C GLU A 328 6.59 15.69 27.75
N ALA A 329 5.46 16.34 28.04
CA ALA A 329 5.32 17.28 29.18
C ALA A 329 5.26 16.59 30.55
N LYS A 330 5.33 15.24 30.60
CA LYS A 330 5.15 14.41 31.79
C LYS A 330 3.79 14.52 32.51
N SER A 331 2.79 15.14 31.88
CA SER A 331 1.42 15.24 32.41
C SER A 331 0.77 13.88 32.64
N HIS A 332 1.13 12.86 31.86
CA HIS A 332 0.67 11.47 32.03
C HIS A 332 0.99 10.85 33.42
N LEU A 333 1.87 11.46 34.21
CA LEU A 333 2.19 11.04 35.58
C LEU A 333 1.23 11.61 36.65
N THR A 334 0.29 12.46 36.25
CA THR A 334 -0.75 13.07 37.11
C THR A 334 -2.10 12.42 36.85
N THR A 335 -3.01 12.50 37.83
CA THR A 335 -4.38 11.97 37.70
C THR A 335 -5.15 12.73 36.63
N GLU A 336 -4.98 14.06 36.57
CA GLU A 336 -5.64 14.95 35.62
C GLU A 336 -5.17 14.67 34.19
N GLY A 337 -3.85 14.59 33.98
CA GLY A 337 -3.30 14.28 32.66
C GLY A 337 -3.63 12.85 32.20
N LEU A 338 -3.75 11.88 33.14
CA LEU A 338 -4.22 10.55 32.81
C LEU A 338 -5.70 10.56 32.38
N ALA A 339 -6.55 11.31 33.09
CA ALA A 339 -7.96 11.47 32.72
C ALA A 339 -8.11 12.10 31.32
N GLU A 340 -7.29 13.10 30.99
CA GLU A 340 -7.25 13.69 29.65
C GLU A 340 -6.83 12.67 28.57
N ILE A 341 -5.82 11.85 28.83
CA ILE A 341 -5.39 10.78 27.92
C ILE A 341 -6.51 9.76 27.69
N HIS A 342 -7.24 9.38 28.74
CA HIS A 342 -8.39 8.49 28.60
C HIS A 342 -9.48 9.10 27.72
N GLU A 343 -9.75 10.39 27.86
CA GLU A 343 -10.79 11.06 27.08
C GLU A 343 -10.41 11.15 25.60
N ILE A 344 -9.16 11.52 25.29
CA ILE A 344 -8.66 11.51 23.91
C ILE A 344 -8.73 10.09 23.33
N LYS A 345 -8.33 9.07 24.11
CA LYS A 345 -8.31 7.67 23.66
C LYS A 345 -9.71 7.13 23.33
N LYS A 346 -10.78 7.60 23.98
CA LYS A 346 -12.17 7.24 23.61
C LYS A 346 -12.52 7.65 22.19
N GLY A 347 -11.87 8.68 21.64
CA GLY A 347 -12.05 9.12 20.27
C GLY A 347 -11.22 8.36 19.23
N MET A 348 -10.37 7.38 19.62
CA MET A 348 -9.39 6.79 18.72
C MET A 348 -9.76 5.40 18.19
N ASN A 349 -9.27 5.07 17.00
CA ASN A 349 -9.26 3.74 16.40
C ASN A 349 -10.66 3.09 16.38
N LYS A 350 -10.84 1.94 17.04
CA LYS A 350 -12.12 1.22 17.10
C LYS A 350 -13.20 1.96 17.91
N LEU A 351 -12.81 2.88 18.79
CA LEU A 351 -13.73 3.64 19.63
C LEU A 351 -14.24 4.91 18.91
N ARG A 352 -13.60 5.30 17.81
CA ARG A 352 -14.02 6.46 17.02
C ARG A 352 -15.37 6.20 16.36
N VAL A 353 -16.39 6.92 16.83
CA VAL A 353 -17.69 6.97 16.16
C VAL A 353 -17.53 7.77 14.87
N SER A 354 -17.82 7.14 13.73
CA SER A 354 -17.81 7.82 12.44
C SER A 354 -19.17 8.50 12.27
N THR A 355 -19.20 9.83 12.35
CA THR A 355 -20.33 10.61 11.83
C THR A 355 -20.29 10.49 10.32
N ILE A 356 -21.27 9.78 9.76
CA ILE A 356 -21.46 9.63 8.31
C ILE A 356 -21.87 10.97 7.73
#